data_AF-A0A3N5E182-F1
#
_entry.id   AF-A0A3N5E182-F1
#
_cell.length_a   1.000
_cell.length_b   1.000
_cell.length_c   1.000
_cell.angle_alpha   90.00
_cell.angle_beta   90.00
_cell.angle_gamma   90.00
#
_symmetry.space_group_name_H-M   'P 1'
#
loop_
_entity.id
_entity.type
_entity.pdbx_description
1 polymer ?
#
loop_
_entity_poly.entity_id
_entity_poly.type
_entity_poly.pdbx_seq_one_letter_code
_entity_poly.pdbx_strand_id
1 'polypeptide(L)'
;MVENITEHLRKISVESCFELSAFRSGWETWKIEIQNKLGNNFNEIDILNLGDHLSTIFSITGTGRSQSDVSGGGYGWEGFICWYLNLCLIGSRGVAVRKISSLPEPLRDSISVNYGNFRSNTESDITVIIFPNLQEFTSDINTLEILDSRGMRIPNLLRSGKFNLKGIFDRLSELYFDNFELGIIQCKTNWNDNAQIPMLWSMIYEANSFVNSSISIGRNNYSLRDLRKFTYSFCTVPTNSLDNYTQSSTSVNRVRNLTGGNYWGYPTSNGIASSIKEIFNNNFRNAYTTNQRTCIRNSILELSERLNYFDII
;
A
#
# COMPACT_ATOMS: atom_id res chain seq x y z
N MET A 1 12.38 -15.29 10.86
CA MET A 1 12.15 -14.93 9.43
C MET A 1 13.49 -14.63 8.75
N VAL A 2 13.69 -15.01 7.48
CA VAL A 2 14.89 -14.61 6.69
C VAL A 2 14.74 -13.15 6.23
N GLU A 3 15.81 -12.36 6.28
CA GLU A 3 15.81 -11.01 5.70
C GLU A 3 15.95 -11.11 4.18
N ASN A 4 14.82 -11.12 3.47
CA ASN A 4 14.75 -11.10 2.01
C ASN A 4 14.35 -9.69 1.50
N ILE A 5 14.34 -9.50 0.18
CA ILE A 5 14.03 -8.19 -0.44
C ILE A 5 12.67 -7.66 0.02
N THR A 6 11.66 -8.54 0.08
CA THR A 6 10.31 -8.17 0.49
C THR A 6 10.27 -7.69 1.94
N GLU A 7 10.90 -8.42 2.86
CA GLU A 7 10.96 -8.04 4.27
C GLU A 7 11.79 -6.76 4.50
N HIS A 8 12.90 -6.61 3.78
CA HIS A 8 13.72 -5.42 3.85
C HIS A 8 12.96 -4.17 3.36
N LEU A 9 12.22 -4.27 2.25
CA LEU A 9 11.37 -3.17 1.76
C LEU A 9 10.20 -2.88 2.70
N ARG A 10 9.59 -3.92 3.30
CA ARG A 10 8.52 -3.78 4.29
C ARG A 10 8.98 -2.95 5.49
N LYS A 11 10.14 -3.29 6.06
CA LYS A 11 10.76 -2.54 7.15
C LYS A 11 10.94 -1.06 6.78
N ILE A 12 11.58 -0.78 5.65
CA ILE A 12 11.80 0.60 5.17
C ILE A 12 10.45 1.33 5.00
N SER A 13 9.44 0.66 4.46
CA SER A 13 8.12 1.26 4.23
C SER A 13 7.42 1.62 5.53
N VAL A 14 7.40 0.70 6.49
CA VAL A 14 6.77 0.90 7.81
C VAL A 14 7.50 1.99 8.58
N GLU A 15 8.83 1.95 8.66
CA GLU A 15 9.63 3.01 9.30
C GLU A 15 9.37 4.38 8.65
N SER A 16 9.17 4.44 7.33
CA SER A 16 8.85 5.70 6.63
C SER A 16 7.47 6.30 6.99
N CYS A 17 6.58 5.52 7.59
CA CYS A 17 5.32 6.02 8.15
C CYS A 17 5.60 6.85 9.41
N PHE A 18 6.52 6.41 10.26
CA PHE A 18 6.93 7.12 11.49
C PHE A 18 7.74 8.40 11.21
N GLU A 19 8.27 8.57 10.00
CA GLU A 19 8.87 9.83 9.54
C GLU A 19 7.84 10.94 9.29
N LEU A 20 6.56 10.59 9.08
CA LEU A 20 5.50 11.56 8.87
C LEU A 20 5.15 12.25 10.19
N SER A 21 5.20 13.59 10.21
CA SER A 21 4.85 14.36 11.40
C SER A 21 3.45 14.03 11.93
N ALA A 22 2.44 13.98 11.05
CA ALA A 22 1.06 13.69 11.43
C ALA A 22 0.87 12.27 11.96
N PHE A 23 1.54 11.27 11.36
CA PHE A 23 1.50 9.89 11.84
C PHE A 23 2.16 9.80 13.22
N ARG A 24 3.39 10.31 13.35
CA ARG A 24 4.16 10.27 14.60
C ARG A 24 3.44 10.96 15.74
N SER A 25 2.81 12.11 15.48
CA SER A 25 2.04 12.84 16.49
C SER A 25 0.77 12.08 16.92
N GLY A 26 0.13 11.34 16.01
CA GLY A 26 -1.05 10.53 16.34
C GLY A 26 -0.72 9.16 16.96
N TRP A 27 0.45 8.61 16.64
CA TRP A 27 0.82 7.23 16.92
C TRP A 27 0.75 6.86 18.40
N GLU A 28 1.24 7.71 19.30
CA GLU A 28 1.18 7.44 20.75
C GLU A 28 -0.25 7.18 21.24
N THR A 29 -1.23 7.92 20.70
CA THR A 29 -2.64 7.73 21.05
C THR A 29 -3.24 6.52 20.32
N TRP A 30 -2.92 6.34 19.04
CA TRP A 30 -3.44 5.22 18.26
C TRP A 30 -2.91 3.87 18.76
N LYS A 31 -1.63 3.79 19.13
CA LYS A 31 -0.99 2.59 19.69
C LYS A 31 -1.71 2.12 20.95
N ILE A 32 -2.01 3.02 21.88
CA ILE A 32 -2.76 2.69 23.10
C ILE A 32 -4.13 2.10 22.76
N GLU A 33 -4.88 2.72 21.83
CA GLU A 33 -6.19 2.21 21.45
C GLU A 33 -6.10 0.87 20.69
N ILE A 34 -5.08 0.69 19.84
CA ILE A 34 -4.81 -0.59 19.17
C ILE A 34 -4.54 -1.67 20.22
N GLN A 35 -3.68 -1.39 21.19
CA GLN A 35 -3.35 -2.33 22.27
C GLN A 35 -4.57 -2.65 23.14
N ASN A 36 -5.43 -1.67 23.43
CA ASN A 36 -6.70 -1.90 24.13
C ASN A 36 -7.63 -2.84 23.34
N LYS A 37 -7.68 -2.71 22.01
CA LYS A 37 -8.50 -3.58 21.15
C LYS A 37 -7.92 -4.98 20.98
N LEU A 38 -6.60 -5.10 20.89
CA LEU A 38 -5.90 -6.38 20.77
C LEU A 38 -5.89 -7.16 22.09
N GLY A 39 -5.73 -6.45 23.21
CA GLY A 39 -5.47 -7.06 24.51
C GLY A 39 -4.10 -7.74 24.59
N ASN A 40 -3.83 -8.44 25.70
CA ASN A 40 -2.51 -8.99 26.00
C ASN A 40 -2.14 -10.24 25.18
N ASN A 41 -3.12 -10.96 24.63
CA ASN A 41 -2.92 -12.24 23.93
C ASN A 41 -3.71 -12.28 22.62
N PHE A 42 -3.42 -11.36 21.72
CA PHE A 42 -4.07 -11.28 20.42
C PHE A 42 -3.59 -12.39 19.46
N ASN A 43 -4.48 -12.79 18.56
CA ASN A 43 -4.22 -13.74 17.48
C ASN A 43 -4.36 -13.06 16.11
N GLU A 44 -4.23 -13.84 15.03
CA GLU A 44 -4.27 -13.31 13.68
C GLU A 44 -5.62 -12.67 13.30
N ILE A 45 -6.73 -13.14 13.89
CA ILE A 45 -8.07 -12.59 13.63
C ILE A 45 -8.19 -11.21 14.27
N ASP A 46 -7.62 -11.01 15.46
CA ASP A 46 -7.66 -9.73 16.15
C ASP A 46 -6.91 -8.66 15.36
N ILE A 47 -5.74 -8.99 14.82
CA ILE A 47 -4.98 -8.11 13.90
C ILE A 47 -5.82 -7.75 12.67
N LEU A 48 -6.46 -8.73 12.03
CA LEU A 48 -7.30 -8.48 10.85
C LEU A 48 -8.52 -7.63 11.17
N ASN A 49 -9.10 -7.81 12.35
CA ASN A 49 -10.26 -7.05 12.78
C ASN A 49 -9.93 -5.59 13.14
N LEU A 50 -8.66 -5.22 13.33
CA LEU A 50 -8.27 -3.81 13.41
C LEU A 50 -8.74 -3.01 12.19
N GLY A 51 -8.82 -3.64 11.01
CA GLY A 51 -9.34 -3.03 9.79
C GLY A 51 -10.75 -2.43 9.93
N ASP A 52 -11.60 -3.04 10.75
CA ASP A 52 -12.97 -2.54 11.02
C ASP A 52 -12.99 -1.33 11.96
N HIS A 53 -11.85 -0.96 12.54
CA HIS A 53 -11.75 0.04 13.58
C HIS A 53 -10.78 1.17 13.28
N LEU A 54 -10.02 1.10 12.18
CA LEU A 54 -8.98 2.09 11.87
C LEU A 54 -9.55 3.51 11.78
N SER A 55 -10.76 3.69 11.24
CA SER A 55 -11.35 5.03 11.16
C SER A 55 -11.68 5.58 12.55
N THR A 56 -12.24 4.76 13.44
CA THR A 56 -12.50 5.16 14.83
C THR A 56 -11.21 5.48 15.58
N ILE A 57 -10.16 4.65 15.44
CA ILE A 57 -8.85 4.87 16.09
C ILE A 57 -8.24 6.17 15.58
N PHE A 58 -8.22 6.37 14.27
CA PHE A 58 -7.67 7.56 13.63
C PHE A 58 -8.36 8.85 14.08
N SER A 59 -9.69 8.81 14.25
CA SER A 59 -10.48 9.98 14.64
C SER A 59 -10.22 10.49 16.07
N ILE A 60 -9.60 9.69 16.95
CA ILE A 60 -9.31 10.09 18.35
C ILE A 60 -8.45 11.36 18.40
N THR A 61 -7.52 11.52 17.46
CA THR A 61 -6.62 12.68 17.39
C THR A 61 -7.14 13.76 16.44
N GLY A 62 -8.41 13.67 16.02
CA GLY A 62 -9.01 14.51 14.98
C GLY A 62 -9.77 15.75 15.45
N THR A 63 -9.92 16.00 16.76
CA THR A 63 -10.76 17.09 17.29
C THR A 63 -10.03 18.45 17.32
N GLY A 64 -10.62 19.49 16.70
CA GLY A 64 -10.20 20.90 16.83
C GLY A 64 -9.32 21.48 15.70
N ARG A 65 -9.66 21.24 14.43
CA ARG A 65 -8.78 21.52 13.27
C ARG A 65 -8.82 22.95 12.72
N SER A 66 -7.63 23.50 12.47
CA SER A 66 -7.34 24.61 11.54
C SER A 66 -7.06 24.08 10.12
N GLN A 67 -7.01 24.95 9.10
CA GLN A 67 -6.86 24.55 7.69
C GLN A 67 -5.55 23.76 7.41
N SER A 68 -4.46 24.02 8.13
CA SER A 68 -3.20 23.26 8.03
C SER A 68 -3.31 21.83 8.57
N ASP A 69 -4.27 21.56 9.45
CA ASP A 69 -4.48 20.23 10.04
C ASP A 69 -5.23 19.28 9.09
N VAL A 70 -5.83 19.84 8.02
CA VAL A 70 -6.55 19.07 6.98
C VAL A 70 -5.56 18.30 6.09
N SER A 71 -4.47 18.93 5.66
CA SER A 71 -3.42 18.27 4.86
C SER A 71 -2.58 17.30 5.71
N GLY A 72 -2.28 17.67 6.96
CA GLY A 72 -1.65 16.78 7.94
C GLY A 72 -2.48 15.52 8.19
N GLY A 73 -3.81 15.66 8.34
CA GLY A 73 -4.71 14.53 8.50
C GLY A 73 -4.69 13.56 7.32
N GLY A 74 -4.56 14.06 6.08
CA GLY A 74 -4.44 13.21 4.88
C GLY A 74 -3.22 12.28 4.95
N TYR A 75 -2.04 12.85 5.19
CA TYR A 75 -0.80 12.08 5.32
C TYR A 75 -0.83 11.12 6.51
N GLY A 76 -1.45 11.52 7.63
CA GLY A 76 -1.64 10.64 8.79
C GLY A 76 -2.48 9.41 8.44
N TRP A 77 -3.60 9.59 7.73
CA TRP A 77 -4.46 8.48 7.29
C TRP A 77 -3.75 7.55 6.31
N GLU A 78 -3.07 8.12 5.32
CA GLU A 78 -2.25 7.39 4.35
C GLU A 78 -1.18 6.53 5.05
N GLY A 79 -0.43 7.12 5.99
CA GLY A 79 0.55 6.39 6.80
C GLY A 79 -0.10 5.26 7.62
N PHE A 80 -1.27 5.51 8.20
CA PHE A 80 -1.98 4.53 9.03
C PHE A 80 -2.50 3.34 8.25
N ILE A 81 -3.06 3.58 7.06
CA ILE A 81 -3.43 2.50 6.13
C ILE A 81 -2.18 1.75 5.65
N CYS A 82 -1.10 2.44 5.29
CA CYS A 82 0.14 1.79 4.85
C CYS A 82 0.74 0.86 5.93
N TRP A 83 0.76 1.33 7.18
CA TRP A 83 1.20 0.54 8.33
C TRP A 83 0.34 -0.72 8.50
N TYR A 84 -0.99 -0.57 8.52
CA TYR A 84 -1.93 -1.69 8.68
C TYR A 84 -1.83 -2.71 7.54
N LEU A 85 -1.70 -2.24 6.29
CA LEU A 85 -1.54 -3.11 5.13
C LEU A 85 -0.28 -3.98 5.29
N ASN A 86 0.85 -3.37 5.68
CA ASN A 86 2.09 -4.12 5.88
C ASN A 86 1.99 -5.11 7.04
N LEU A 87 1.32 -4.76 8.13
CA LEU A 87 1.07 -5.65 9.27
C LEU A 87 0.31 -6.91 8.84
N CYS A 88 -0.72 -6.72 8.00
CA CYS A 88 -1.51 -7.82 7.48
C CYS A 88 -0.83 -8.59 6.32
N LEU A 89 0.23 -8.04 5.73
CA LEU A 89 1.06 -8.66 4.68
C LEU A 89 2.33 -9.31 5.24
N ILE A 90 2.53 -9.36 6.55
CA ILE A 90 3.67 -10.04 7.17
C ILE A 90 3.73 -11.50 6.71
N GLY A 91 4.95 -11.99 6.45
CA GLY A 91 5.18 -13.37 6.01
C GLY A 91 4.65 -13.67 4.60
N SER A 92 4.21 -12.65 3.85
CA SER A 92 3.78 -12.74 2.47
C SER A 92 4.81 -12.11 1.53
N ARG A 93 4.59 -12.28 0.23
CA ARG A 93 5.36 -11.65 -0.86
C ARG A 93 4.81 -10.28 -1.25
N GLY A 94 3.93 -9.70 -0.43
CA GLY A 94 3.32 -8.39 -0.65
C GLY A 94 3.90 -7.31 0.25
N VAL A 95 4.12 -6.10 -0.28
CA VAL A 95 4.57 -4.93 0.49
C VAL A 95 3.77 -3.71 0.06
N ALA A 96 3.23 -2.96 1.02
CA ALA A 96 2.63 -1.66 0.76
C ALA A 96 3.70 -0.56 0.91
N VAL A 97 3.84 0.32 -0.07
CA VAL A 97 4.76 1.47 -0.04
C VAL A 97 4.03 2.76 -0.34
N ARG A 98 4.42 3.82 0.35
CA ARG A 98 3.79 5.13 0.23
C ARG A 98 4.47 6.05 -0.78
N LYS A 99 5.80 6.03 -0.79
CA LYS A 99 6.60 6.86 -1.69
C LYS A 99 6.74 6.14 -3.04
N ILE A 100 6.22 6.72 -4.11
CA ILE A 100 6.42 6.20 -5.48
C ILE A 100 7.91 6.10 -5.85
N SER A 101 8.77 6.91 -5.22
CA SER A 101 10.23 6.83 -5.38
C SER A 101 10.86 5.57 -4.78
N SER A 102 10.14 4.86 -3.89
CA SER A 102 10.55 3.56 -3.38
C SER A 102 10.26 2.41 -4.36
N LEU A 103 9.47 2.67 -5.42
CA LEU A 103 9.27 1.70 -6.49
C LEU A 103 10.53 1.61 -7.37
N PRO A 104 10.86 0.41 -7.84
CA PRO A 104 11.87 0.23 -8.86
C PRO A 104 11.41 0.88 -10.16
N GLU A 105 12.36 1.33 -10.98
CA GLU A 105 12.08 2.13 -12.16
C GLU A 105 11.08 1.49 -13.14
N PRO A 106 11.19 0.18 -13.47
CA PRO A 106 10.20 -0.50 -14.31
C PRO A 106 8.76 -0.38 -13.79
N LEU A 107 8.54 -0.62 -12.49
CA LEU A 107 7.19 -0.57 -11.88
C LEU A 107 6.68 0.87 -11.75
N ARG A 108 7.57 1.84 -11.51
CA ARG A 108 7.20 3.26 -11.48
C ARG A 108 6.84 3.77 -12.88
N ASP A 109 7.59 3.34 -13.88
CA ASP A 109 7.40 3.78 -15.25
C ASP A 109 6.11 3.23 -15.84
N SER A 110 5.69 2.02 -15.46
CA SER A 110 4.45 1.40 -15.93
C SER A 110 3.17 2.11 -15.49
N ILE A 111 3.19 2.75 -14.32
CA ILE A 111 2.05 3.51 -13.75
C ILE A 111 2.17 5.02 -13.99
N SER A 112 3.19 5.48 -14.69
CA SER A 112 3.39 6.90 -14.97
C SER A 112 2.35 7.39 -15.99
N VAL A 113 1.71 8.52 -15.71
CA VAL A 113 0.78 9.18 -16.63
C VAL A 113 1.42 10.43 -17.21
N ASN A 114 1.46 10.53 -18.53
CA ASN A 114 2.06 11.64 -19.27
C ASN A 114 0.97 12.50 -19.90
N TYR A 115 1.11 13.82 -19.76
CA TYR A 115 0.29 14.87 -20.37
C TYR A 115 1.19 15.67 -21.33
N GLY A 116 1.29 15.22 -22.58
CA GLY A 116 2.27 15.70 -23.55
C GLY A 116 3.69 15.48 -23.02
N ASN A 117 4.42 16.58 -22.78
CA ASN A 117 5.76 16.53 -22.21
C ASN A 117 5.78 16.60 -20.67
N PHE A 118 4.63 16.80 -20.02
CA PHE A 118 4.53 16.85 -18.56
C PHE A 118 4.27 15.46 -17.99
N ARG A 119 5.08 15.06 -17.01
CA ARG A 119 4.92 13.80 -16.29
C ARG A 119 4.17 14.05 -14.99
N SER A 120 3.04 13.35 -14.80
CA SER A 120 2.35 13.32 -13.52
C SER A 120 2.70 12.02 -12.77
N ASN A 121 3.39 12.17 -11.64
CA ASN A 121 3.77 11.09 -10.73
C ASN A 121 3.06 11.19 -9.36
N THR A 122 2.08 12.09 -9.25
CA THR A 122 1.72 12.71 -7.97
C THR A 122 0.52 12.11 -7.26
N GLU A 123 -0.13 11.08 -7.82
CA GLU A 123 -1.43 10.67 -7.25
C GLU A 123 -1.42 9.33 -6.49
N SER A 124 -0.46 8.43 -6.69
CA SER A 124 -0.47 7.17 -5.93
C SER A 124 -0.09 7.43 -4.46
N ASP A 125 -1.09 7.42 -3.56
CA ASP A 125 -0.85 7.57 -2.12
C ASP A 125 -0.17 6.30 -1.55
N ILE A 126 -0.68 5.11 -1.92
CA ILE A 126 -0.08 3.82 -1.56
C ILE A 126 -0.02 2.93 -2.78
N THR A 127 1.11 2.24 -2.97
CA THR A 127 1.30 1.16 -3.94
C THR A 127 1.61 -0.14 -3.21
N VAL A 128 0.77 -1.14 -3.39
CA VAL A 128 1.01 -2.52 -2.94
C VAL A 128 1.69 -3.27 -4.07
N ILE A 129 2.89 -3.79 -3.81
CA ILE A 129 3.65 -4.64 -4.73
C ILE A 129 3.50 -6.08 -4.27
N ILE A 130 3.06 -6.97 -5.16
CA ILE A 130 3.20 -8.42 -4.97
C ILE A 130 4.35 -8.87 -5.85
N PHE A 131 5.43 -9.30 -5.19
CA PHE A 131 6.63 -9.80 -5.85
C PHE A 131 6.35 -11.13 -6.55
N PRO A 132 7.17 -11.56 -7.54
CA PRO A 132 7.14 -12.91 -8.10
C PRO A 132 7.49 -14.00 -7.08
N ASN A 133 7.08 -15.26 -7.32
CA ASN A 133 7.35 -16.37 -6.40
C ASN A 133 8.64 -17.07 -6.85
N LEU A 134 9.72 -16.32 -6.82
CA LEU A 134 11.03 -16.74 -7.31
C LEU A 134 12.06 -16.62 -6.19
N GLN A 135 13.10 -17.44 -6.29
CA GLN A 135 14.12 -17.59 -5.26
C GLN A 135 14.83 -16.26 -4.94
N GLU A 136 15.00 -15.40 -5.94
CA GLU A 136 15.62 -14.08 -5.85
C GLU A 136 14.88 -13.13 -4.90
N PHE A 137 13.57 -13.35 -4.71
CA PHE A 137 12.74 -12.54 -3.80
C PHE A 137 12.58 -13.17 -2.42
N THR A 138 12.83 -14.48 -2.28
CA THR A 138 12.65 -15.21 -1.02
C THR A 138 13.96 -15.51 -0.29
N SER A 139 15.10 -15.45 -0.98
CA SER A 139 16.42 -15.72 -0.41
C SER A 139 16.94 -14.58 0.45
N ASP A 140 17.89 -14.90 1.33
CA ASP A 140 18.58 -13.92 2.16
C ASP A 140 19.31 -12.88 1.29
N ILE A 141 19.09 -11.60 1.59
CA ILE A 141 19.64 -10.47 0.82
C ILE A 141 21.18 -10.49 0.72
N ASN A 142 21.87 -11.11 1.68
CA ASN A 142 23.32 -11.18 1.69
C ASN A 142 23.88 -12.21 0.70
N THR A 143 23.05 -13.19 0.31
CA THR A 143 23.44 -14.33 -0.55
C THR A 143 23.06 -14.14 -2.02
N LEU A 144 22.42 -13.02 -2.37
CA LEU A 144 21.97 -12.77 -3.74
C LEU A 144 23.13 -12.65 -4.73
N GLU A 145 22.90 -13.20 -5.92
CA GLU A 145 23.83 -13.16 -7.06
C GLU A 145 23.10 -12.62 -8.29
N ILE A 146 22.89 -11.30 -8.32
CA ILE A 146 22.19 -10.64 -9.43
C ILE A 146 23.22 -10.04 -10.40
N LEU A 147 23.00 -10.25 -11.70
CA LEU A 147 23.84 -9.72 -12.78
C LEU A 147 23.16 -8.53 -13.47
N ASP A 148 23.94 -7.51 -13.82
CA ASP A 148 23.51 -6.40 -14.68
C ASP A 148 23.30 -6.85 -16.14
N SER A 149 22.87 -5.93 -17.00
CA SER A 149 22.64 -6.20 -18.42
C SER A 149 23.89 -6.59 -19.22
N ARG A 150 25.09 -6.42 -18.65
CA ARG A 150 26.39 -6.78 -19.24
C ARG A 150 26.99 -8.04 -18.59
N GLY A 151 26.24 -8.71 -17.71
CA GLY A 151 26.71 -9.91 -17.00
C GLY A 151 27.61 -9.62 -15.80
N MET A 152 27.72 -8.37 -15.36
CA MET A 152 28.53 -8.00 -14.19
C MET A 152 27.70 -8.12 -12.91
N ARG A 153 28.29 -8.67 -11.84
CA ARG A 153 27.61 -8.79 -10.56
C ARG A 153 27.26 -7.43 -9.98
N ILE A 154 25.98 -7.24 -9.64
CA ILE A 154 25.49 -6.11 -8.86
C ILE A 154 25.85 -6.37 -7.39
N PRO A 155 26.56 -5.47 -6.70
CA PRO A 155 26.93 -5.67 -5.31
C PRO A 155 25.70 -5.60 -4.40
N ASN A 156 25.61 -6.50 -3.42
CA ASN A 156 24.54 -6.52 -2.43
C ASN A 156 24.60 -5.32 -1.48
N LEU A 157 25.78 -4.76 -1.24
CA LEU A 157 25.97 -3.60 -0.38
C LEU A 157 26.50 -2.41 -1.18
N LEU A 158 26.00 -1.23 -0.85
CA LEU A 158 26.58 0.04 -1.27
C LEU A 158 27.88 0.31 -0.50
N ARG A 159 28.67 1.29 -0.96
CA ARG A 159 29.88 1.75 -0.23
C ARG A 159 29.60 2.19 1.21
N SER A 160 28.37 2.63 1.49
CA SER A 160 27.91 3.00 2.83
C SER A 160 27.61 1.82 3.75
N GLY A 161 27.71 0.58 3.26
CA GLY A 161 27.31 -0.64 3.97
C GLY A 161 25.80 -0.91 3.96
N LYS A 162 24.98 -0.02 3.38
CA LYS A 162 23.54 -0.24 3.23
C LYS A 162 23.26 -1.23 2.11
N PHE A 163 22.20 -2.04 2.24
CA PHE A 163 21.75 -2.93 1.18
C PHE A 163 21.45 -2.12 -0.10
N ASN A 164 21.94 -2.62 -1.24
CA ASN A 164 21.76 -2.01 -2.56
C ASN A 164 20.36 -2.33 -3.12
N LEU A 165 19.33 -1.94 -2.37
CA LEU A 165 17.95 -2.21 -2.71
C LEU A 165 17.61 -1.67 -4.10
N LYS A 166 17.99 -0.42 -4.39
CA LYS A 166 17.67 0.20 -5.69
C LYS A 166 18.26 -0.58 -6.86
N GLY A 167 19.56 -0.85 -6.86
CA GLY A 167 20.22 -1.52 -7.99
C GLY A 167 19.73 -2.95 -8.20
N ILE A 168 19.52 -3.69 -7.11
CA ILE A 168 19.01 -5.07 -7.17
C ILE A 168 17.55 -5.08 -7.60
N PHE A 169 16.72 -4.23 -7.01
CA PHE A 169 15.28 -4.24 -7.25
C PHE A 169 14.93 -3.71 -8.64
N ASP A 170 15.63 -2.68 -9.14
CA ASP A 170 15.50 -2.23 -10.53
C ASP A 170 15.78 -3.40 -11.48
N ARG A 171 16.92 -4.08 -11.32
CA ARG A 171 17.30 -5.19 -12.19
C ARG A 171 16.33 -6.36 -12.15
N LEU A 172 15.89 -6.77 -10.96
CA LEU A 172 14.91 -7.84 -10.81
C LEU A 172 13.55 -7.47 -11.40
N SER A 173 13.19 -6.18 -11.33
CA SER A 173 11.94 -5.70 -11.92
C SER A 173 12.01 -5.59 -13.44
N GLU A 174 13.19 -5.38 -14.02
CA GLU A 174 13.38 -5.49 -15.49
C GLU A 174 13.22 -6.94 -15.95
N LEU A 175 13.82 -7.89 -15.22
CA LEU A 175 13.85 -9.31 -15.59
C LEU A 175 12.50 -9.99 -15.46
N TYR A 176 11.72 -9.61 -14.44
CA TYR A 176 10.50 -10.31 -14.05
C TYR A 176 9.27 -9.39 -14.06
N PHE A 177 9.31 -8.30 -14.83
CA PHE A 177 8.29 -7.24 -14.84
C PHE A 177 6.86 -7.79 -14.93
N ASP A 178 6.64 -8.70 -15.87
CA ASP A 178 5.35 -9.32 -16.17
C ASP A 178 4.83 -10.25 -15.07
N ASN A 179 5.68 -10.63 -14.12
CA ASN A 179 5.31 -11.48 -12.99
C ASN A 179 4.87 -10.68 -11.74
N PHE A 180 5.03 -9.35 -11.74
CA PHE A 180 4.59 -8.50 -10.64
C PHE A 180 3.08 -8.25 -10.70
N GLU A 181 2.46 -8.13 -9.51
CA GLU A 181 1.13 -7.56 -9.37
C GLU A 181 1.22 -6.23 -8.62
N LEU A 182 0.47 -5.22 -9.06
CA LEU A 182 0.41 -3.91 -8.42
C LEU A 182 -1.03 -3.57 -7.99
N GLY A 183 -1.16 -2.98 -6.81
CA GLY A 183 -2.39 -2.35 -6.34
C GLY A 183 -2.14 -0.92 -5.91
N ILE A 184 -2.72 0.05 -6.60
CA ILE A 184 -2.71 1.44 -6.14
C ILE A 184 -3.93 1.66 -5.24
N ILE A 185 -3.72 2.31 -4.10
CA ILE A 185 -4.78 2.68 -3.17
C ILE A 185 -4.72 4.19 -2.94
N GLN A 186 -5.77 4.88 -3.36
CA GLN A 186 -5.95 6.30 -3.09
C GLN A 186 -6.56 6.47 -1.70
N CYS A 187 -5.94 7.29 -0.85
CA CYS A 187 -6.39 7.58 0.50
C CYS A 187 -6.93 9.01 0.60
N LYS A 188 -8.18 9.20 1.02
CA LYS A 188 -8.72 10.55 1.29
C LYS A 188 -9.49 10.61 2.61
N THR A 189 -9.34 11.72 3.33
CA THR A 189 -9.97 11.98 4.62
C THR A 189 -11.38 12.59 4.53
N ASN A 190 -11.90 12.79 3.32
CA ASN A 190 -13.29 13.19 3.09
C ASN A 190 -13.76 12.46 1.84
N TRP A 191 -14.92 11.82 1.90
CA TRP A 191 -15.46 11.02 0.81
C TRP A 191 -16.26 11.86 -0.21
N ASN A 192 -17.01 12.88 0.22
CA ASN A 192 -18.03 13.51 -0.63
C ASN A 192 -17.48 14.10 -1.93
N ASP A 193 -16.62 15.10 -1.82
CA ASP A 193 -16.06 15.78 -3.01
C ASP A 193 -14.85 15.04 -3.56
N ASN A 194 -14.07 14.38 -2.69
CA ASN A 194 -12.84 13.73 -3.14
C ASN A 194 -13.06 12.40 -3.84
N ALA A 195 -14.27 11.80 -3.80
CA ALA A 195 -14.60 10.59 -4.58
C ALA A 195 -14.43 10.77 -6.10
N GLN A 196 -14.49 12.00 -6.59
CA GLN A 196 -14.29 12.27 -8.02
C GLN A 196 -12.87 11.99 -8.47
N ILE A 197 -11.87 12.26 -7.63
CA ILE A 197 -10.45 12.06 -7.95
C ILE A 197 -10.14 10.59 -8.26
N PRO A 198 -10.42 9.61 -7.37
CA PRO A 198 -10.17 8.20 -7.66
C PRO A 198 -11.01 7.70 -8.85
N MET A 199 -12.25 8.19 -9.03
CA MET A 199 -13.04 7.84 -10.21
C MET A 199 -12.33 8.24 -11.52
N LEU A 200 -11.81 9.47 -11.60
CA LEU A 200 -11.10 9.95 -12.78
C LEU A 200 -9.80 9.17 -13.04
N TRP A 201 -9.05 8.86 -11.98
CA TRP A 201 -7.83 8.06 -12.11
C TRP A 201 -8.10 6.62 -12.52
N SER A 202 -9.20 6.02 -12.05
CA SER A 202 -9.65 4.71 -12.54
C SER A 202 -9.91 4.75 -14.05
N MET A 203 -10.65 5.77 -14.52
CA MET A 203 -10.89 5.96 -15.94
C MET A 203 -9.59 6.13 -16.73
N ILE A 204 -8.58 6.80 -16.15
CA ILE A 204 -7.27 6.92 -16.78
C ILE A 204 -6.62 5.54 -16.89
N TYR A 205 -6.41 4.84 -15.78
CA TYR A 205 -5.72 3.54 -15.81
C TYR A 205 -6.44 2.46 -16.63
N GLU A 206 -7.77 2.54 -16.75
CA GLU A 206 -8.58 1.61 -17.56
C GLU A 206 -8.68 2.01 -19.04
N ALA A 207 -8.31 3.24 -19.41
CA ALA A 207 -8.42 3.68 -20.79
C ALA A 207 -7.48 2.88 -21.70
N ASN A 208 -8.04 2.27 -22.74
CA ASN A 208 -7.26 1.57 -23.77
C ASN A 208 -6.39 2.53 -24.58
N SER A 209 -6.92 3.70 -24.88
CA SER A 209 -6.27 4.80 -25.59
C SER A 209 -7.10 6.06 -25.40
N PHE A 210 -6.46 7.23 -25.42
CA PHE A 210 -7.15 8.51 -25.51
C PHE A 210 -7.17 8.98 -26.96
N VAL A 211 -8.31 9.52 -27.41
CA VAL A 211 -8.43 10.09 -28.77
C VAL A 211 -7.40 11.21 -28.98
N ASN A 212 -7.14 11.98 -27.92
CA ASN A 212 -6.02 12.91 -27.89
C ASN A 212 -4.77 12.17 -27.40
N SER A 213 -3.76 12.04 -28.26
CA SER A 213 -2.47 11.42 -27.94
C SER A 213 -1.65 12.20 -26.91
N SER A 214 -2.17 13.30 -26.38
CA SER A 214 -1.56 14.03 -25.27
C SER A 214 -1.60 13.25 -23.96
N ILE A 215 -2.47 12.27 -23.78
CA ILE A 215 -2.49 11.44 -22.56
C ILE A 215 -1.99 10.04 -22.89
N SER A 216 -0.96 9.60 -22.18
CA SER A 216 -0.45 8.23 -22.27
C SER A 216 -0.09 7.68 -20.89
N ILE A 217 -0.05 6.36 -20.79
CA ILE A 217 0.23 5.63 -19.56
C ILE A 217 1.36 4.67 -19.85
N GLY A 218 2.30 4.57 -18.91
CA GLY A 218 3.53 3.84 -19.13
C GLY A 218 4.58 4.68 -19.84
N ARG A 219 5.83 4.23 -19.78
CA ARG A 219 6.96 4.77 -20.55
C ARG A 219 8.11 3.79 -20.56
N ASN A 220 9.15 4.07 -21.36
CA ASN A 220 10.36 3.25 -21.43
C ASN A 220 10.06 1.76 -21.71
N ASN A 221 9.03 1.49 -22.52
CA ASN A 221 8.50 0.17 -22.84
C ASN A 221 7.92 -0.61 -21.65
N TYR A 222 7.54 0.07 -20.57
CA TYR A 222 6.77 -0.50 -19.47
C TYR A 222 5.35 0.02 -19.51
N SER A 223 4.39 -0.90 -19.51
CA SER A 223 2.97 -0.61 -19.38
C SER A 223 2.40 -1.36 -18.19
N LEU A 224 1.47 -0.75 -17.46
CA LEU A 224 0.73 -1.46 -16.40
C LEU A 224 -0.04 -2.68 -16.93
N ARG A 225 -0.26 -2.77 -18.24
CA ARG A 225 -0.97 -3.89 -18.90
C ARG A 225 -0.11 -5.13 -19.04
N ASP A 226 1.21 -4.99 -19.01
CA ASP A 226 2.10 -6.15 -19.09
C ASP A 226 2.37 -6.75 -17.70
N LEU A 227 1.93 -6.09 -16.62
CA LEU A 227 1.92 -6.66 -15.28
C LEU A 227 0.94 -7.83 -15.20
N ARG A 228 1.24 -8.82 -14.36
CA ARG A 228 0.35 -9.96 -14.10
C ARG A 228 -1.05 -9.53 -13.64
N LYS A 229 -1.11 -8.48 -12.82
CA LYS A 229 -2.37 -7.90 -12.34
C LYS A 229 -2.13 -6.46 -11.92
N PHE A 230 -3.06 -5.59 -12.27
CA PHE A 230 -3.14 -4.22 -11.78
C PHE A 230 -4.52 -3.98 -11.15
N THR A 231 -4.57 -3.29 -10.01
CA THR A 231 -5.81 -2.86 -9.37
C THR A 231 -5.69 -1.42 -8.91
N TYR A 232 -6.80 -0.68 -8.99
CA TYR A 232 -6.89 0.68 -8.47
C TYR A 232 -8.04 0.75 -7.44
N SER A 233 -7.73 1.11 -6.20
CA SER A 233 -8.66 1.11 -5.07
C SER A 233 -8.76 2.49 -4.45
N PHE A 234 -9.82 2.69 -3.68
CA PHE A 234 -10.01 3.87 -2.85
C PHE A 234 -10.20 3.46 -1.39
N CYS A 235 -9.56 4.14 -0.46
CA CYS A 235 -9.71 3.96 0.98
C CYS A 235 -9.97 5.30 1.65
N THR A 236 -11.08 5.43 2.37
CA THR A 236 -11.47 6.70 2.99
C THR A 236 -11.69 6.59 4.49
N VAL A 237 -11.46 7.71 5.18
CA VAL A 237 -12.02 7.96 6.51
C VAL A 237 -13.07 9.05 6.37
N PRO A 238 -14.38 8.71 6.36
CA PRO A 238 -15.43 9.72 6.24
C PRO A 238 -15.47 10.63 7.47
N THR A 239 -15.50 11.94 7.25
CA THR A 239 -15.63 12.96 8.31
C THR A 239 -17.09 13.31 8.64
N ASN A 240 -18.03 12.93 7.79
CA ASN A 240 -19.45 13.12 8.00
C ASN A 240 -20.05 11.91 8.73
N SER A 241 -21.24 12.07 9.32
CA SER A 241 -21.99 10.94 9.88
C SER A 241 -22.14 9.82 8.85
N LEU A 242 -21.91 8.58 9.28
CA LEU A 242 -21.99 7.40 8.42
C LEU A 242 -23.39 7.22 7.82
N ASP A 243 -24.44 7.64 8.54
CA ASP A 243 -25.83 7.58 8.09
C ASP A 243 -26.12 8.43 6.84
N ASN A 244 -25.22 9.38 6.51
CA ASN A 244 -25.34 10.20 5.31
C ASN A 244 -24.93 9.45 4.02
N TYR A 245 -24.25 8.30 4.14
CA TYR A 245 -23.85 7.50 3.01
C TYR A 245 -24.89 6.41 2.75
N THR A 246 -25.43 6.40 1.55
CA THR A 246 -26.41 5.42 1.08
C THR A 246 -25.94 4.84 -0.24
N GLN A 247 -26.55 3.73 -0.68
CA GLN A 247 -26.26 3.15 -1.99
C GLN A 247 -26.58 4.11 -3.16
N SER A 248 -27.42 5.11 -2.95
CA SER A 248 -27.74 6.17 -3.92
C SER A 248 -26.82 7.39 -3.83
N SER A 249 -26.00 7.53 -2.79
CA SER A 249 -25.13 8.69 -2.62
C SER A 249 -24.14 8.81 -3.79
N THR A 250 -24.01 10.01 -4.35
CA THR A 250 -23.11 10.26 -5.50
C THR A 250 -21.66 9.87 -5.19
N SER A 251 -21.18 10.17 -3.97
CA SER A 251 -19.85 9.79 -3.51
C SER A 251 -19.61 8.29 -3.49
N VAL A 252 -20.62 7.49 -3.13
CA VAL A 252 -20.58 6.02 -3.17
C VAL A 252 -20.55 5.53 -4.62
N ASN A 253 -21.46 6.04 -5.47
CA ASN A 253 -21.56 5.59 -6.85
C ASN A 253 -20.31 5.90 -7.69
N ARG A 254 -19.62 7.02 -7.42
CA ARG A 254 -18.36 7.40 -8.11
C ARG A 254 -17.24 6.37 -7.95
N VAL A 255 -17.19 5.67 -6.81
CA VAL A 255 -16.10 4.73 -6.48
C VAL A 255 -16.56 3.27 -6.44
N ARG A 256 -17.82 3.00 -6.74
CA ARG A 256 -18.40 1.63 -6.68
C ARG A 256 -17.71 0.65 -7.63
N ASN A 257 -17.29 1.13 -8.81
CA ASN A 257 -16.79 0.29 -9.89
C ASN A 257 -15.27 0.35 -10.05
N LEU A 258 -14.53 0.87 -9.05
CA LEU A 258 -13.08 0.83 -9.09
C LEU A 258 -12.59 -0.63 -9.16
N THR A 259 -11.61 -0.92 -10.01
CA THR A 259 -11.10 -2.29 -10.25
C THR A 259 -10.61 -3.00 -8.99
N GLY A 260 -10.04 -2.26 -8.04
CA GLY A 260 -9.64 -2.78 -6.73
C GLY A 260 -10.69 -2.60 -5.64
N GLY A 261 -11.75 -1.81 -5.88
CA GLY A 261 -12.85 -1.58 -4.95
C GLY A 261 -12.70 -0.35 -4.05
N ASN A 262 -13.73 -0.13 -3.24
CA ASN A 262 -13.86 0.98 -2.31
C ASN A 262 -13.89 0.47 -0.86
N TYR A 263 -13.01 1.04 -0.03
CA TYR A 263 -12.75 0.60 1.34
C TYR A 263 -12.80 1.76 2.35
N TRP A 264 -12.95 1.40 3.62
CA TRP A 264 -12.83 2.30 4.76
C TRP A 264 -12.35 1.56 6.01
N GLY A 265 -12.10 2.29 7.09
CA GLY A 265 -11.71 1.73 8.39
C GLY A 265 -12.88 1.42 9.32
N TYR A 266 -14.03 1.04 8.76
CA TYR A 266 -15.26 0.63 9.46
C TYR A 266 -15.67 -0.79 9.01
N PRO A 267 -16.57 -1.49 9.71
CA PRO A 267 -17.16 -2.72 9.21
C PRO A 267 -17.80 -2.52 7.83
N THR A 268 -17.85 -3.57 7.04
CA THR A 268 -18.47 -3.54 5.70
C THR A 268 -19.92 -3.10 5.78
N SER A 269 -20.29 -2.14 4.93
CA SER A 269 -21.67 -1.74 4.72
C SER A 269 -22.07 -2.01 3.27
N ASN A 270 -23.01 -2.94 3.10
CA ASN A 270 -23.36 -3.50 1.80
C ASN A 270 -23.83 -2.41 0.82
N GLY A 271 -23.15 -2.37 -0.34
CA GLY A 271 -23.41 -1.40 -1.41
C GLY A 271 -22.85 0.01 -1.15
N ILE A 272 -22.12 0.21 -0.05
CA ILE A 272 -21.50 1.48 0.34
C ILE A 272 -19.97 1.36 0.28
N ALA A 273 -19.35 0.65 1.21
CA ALA A 273 -17.90 0.44 1.29
C ALA A 273 -17.60 -0.88 2.03
N SER A 274 -16.49 -1.51 1.65
CA SER A 274 -16.00 -2.69 2.35
C SER A 274 -15.02 -2.28 3.45
N SER A 275 -14.93 -3.08 4.51
CA SER A 275 -13.82 -2.96 5.46
C SER A 275 -12.50 -3.16 4.73
N ILE A 276 -11.51 -2.33 5.07
CA ILE A 276 -10.17 -2.45 4.48
C ILE A 276 -9.54 -3.83 4.73
N LYS A 277 -9.98 -4.60 5.72
CA LYS A 277 -9.51 -5.99 5.91
C LYS A 277 -9.92 -6.94 4.77
N GLU A 278 -10.91 -6.59 3.97
CA GLU A 278 -11.34 -7.41 2.84
C GLU A 278 -10.44 -7.25 1.61
N ILE A 279 -9.65 -6.18 1.55
CA ILE A 279 -8.76 -5.88 0.40
C ILE A 279 -7.77 -7.03 0.14
N PHE A 280 -7.36 -7.75 1.17
CA PHE A 280 -6.39 -8.84 1.04
C PHE A 280 -6.98 -10.02 0.28
N ASN A 281 -8.24 -10.37 0.50
CA ASN A 281 -8.89 -11.45 -0.23
C ASN A 281 -9.29 -11.01 -1.65
N ASN A 282 -9.75 -9.77 -1.80
CA ASN A 282 -10.23 -9.25 -3.08
C ASN A 282 -9.08 -8.99 -4.06
N ASN A 283 -8.02 -8.36 -3.57
CA ASN A 283 -6.95 -7.86 -4.43
C ASN A 283 -5.64 -8.62 -4.25
N PHE A 284 -5.26 -8.96 -3.01
CA PHE A 284 -3.91 -9.38 -2.68
C PHE A 284 -3.76 -10.84 -2.25
N ARG A 285 -4.73 -11.69 -2.60
CA ARG A 285 -4.74 -13.11 -2.19
C ARG A 285 -3.47 -13.83 -2.63
N ASN A 286 -2.95 -13.49 -3.81
CA ASN A 286 -1.76 -14.11 -4.40
C ASN A 286 -0.46 -13.74 -3.66
N ALA A 287 -0.47 -12.74 -2.78
CA ALA A 287 0.71 -12.41 -1.96
C ALA A 287 1.08 -13.55 -1.00
N TYR A 288 0.09 -14.34 -0.58
CA TYR A 288 0.26 -15.41 0.40
C TYR A 288 0.48 -16.77 -0.29
N THR A 289 1.50 -17.51 0.13
CA THR A 289 1.75 -18.88 -0.35
C THR A 289 0.69 -19.86 0.13
N THR A 290 0.20 -19.69 1.36
CA THR A 290 -0.86 -20.51 1.96
C THR A 290 -2.15 -19.72 2.10
N ASN A 291 -2.23 -18.85 3.10
CA ASN A 291 -3.29 -17.87 3.31
C ASN A 291 -2.83 -16.82 4.33
N GLN A 292 -3.55 -15.71 4.37
CA GLN A 292 -3.27 -14.57 5.24
C GLN A 292 -3.21 -14.94 6.73
N ARG A 293 -4.18 -15.71 7.23
CA ARG A 293 -4.26 -16.07 8.66
C ARG A 293 -3.05 -16.88 9.09
N THR A 294 -2.63 -17.85 8.29
CA THR A 294 -1.44 -18.66 8.56
C THR A 294 -0.17 -17.81 8.56
N CYS A 295 0.00 -16.91 7.59
CA CYS A 295 1.16 -16.02 7.54
C CYS A 295 1.26 -15.10 8.76
N ILE A 296 0.15 -14.48 9.16
CA ILE A 296 0.12 -13.62 10.35
C ILE A 296 0.40 -14.45 11.60
N ARG A 297 -0.32 -15.57 11.81
CA ARG A 297 -0.15 -16.44 12.99
C ARG A 297 1.30 -16.87 13.20
N ASN A 298 1.97 -17.28 12.12
CA ASN A 298 3.37 -17.72 12.17
C ASN A 298 4.36 -16.58 12.50
N SER A 299 3.92 -15.33 12.38
CA SER A 299 4.78 -14.15 12.53
C SER A 299 4.46 -13.29 13.77
N ILE A 300 3.36 -13.58 14.48
CA ILE A 300 2.95 -12.81 15.68
C ILE A 300 4.05 -12.75 16.72
N LEU A 301 4.72 -13.88 16.99
CA LEU A 301 5.81 -13.93 17.99
C LEU A 301 7.02 -13.08 17.58
N GLU A 302 7.19 -12.79 16.30
CA GLU A 302 8.31 -11.99 15.81
C GLU A 302 8.02 -10.47 15.94
N LEU A 303 6.78 -10.04 16.25
CA LEU A 303 6.40 -8.64 16.47
C LEU A 303 7.15 -7.98 17.63
N SER A 304 7.53 -8.73 18.65
CA SER A 304 8.32 -8.22 19.78
C SER A 304 9.83 -8.26 19.52
N GLU A 305 10.26 -8.91 18.45
CA GLU A 305 11.67 -9.14 18.14
C GLU A 305 12.02 -8.56 16.77
N ARG A 306 12.01 -9.38 15.72
CA ARG A 306 12.48 -8.99 14.38
C ARG A 306 11.57 -8.01 13.66
N LEU A 307 10.29 -7.99 14.01
CA LEU A 307 9.26 -7.14 13.42
C LEU A 307 8.88 -5.99 14.38
N ASN A 308 9.75 -5.68 15.36
CA ASN A 308 9.53 -4.59 16.32
C ASN A 308 9.43 -3.20 15.67
N TYR A 309 9.85 -3.06 14.40
CA TYR A 309 9.68 -1.84 13.61
C TYR A 309 8.20 -1.50 13.33
N PHE A 310 7.26 -2.42 13.57
CA PHE A 310 5.83 -2.12 13.59
C PHE A 310 5.38 -1.34 14.83
N ASP A 311 6.18 -1.37 15.91
CA ASP A 311 5.93 -0.68 17.18
C ASP A 311 4.53 -0.94 17.78
N ILE A 312 3.98 -2.14 17.58
CA ILE A 312 2.63 -2.50 18.06
C ILE A 312 2.62 -3.06 19.49
N ILE A 313 3.77 -3.57 19.95
CA ILE A 313 3.99 -4.12 21.30
C ILE A 313 4.70 -3.06 22.15
#